data_AF-A0A7S1UCT5-F1
#
_entry.id   AF-A0A7S1UCT5-F1
#
_cell.length_a   1.000
_cell.length_b   1.000
_cell.length_c   1.000
_cell.angle_alpha   90.00
_cell.angle_beta   90.00
_cell.angle_gamma   90.00
#
_symmetry.space_group_name_H-M   'P 1'
#
loop_
_entity.id
_entity.type
_entity.pdbx_description
1 polymer ?
#
loop_
_entity_poly.entity_id
_entity_poly.type
_entity_poly.pdbx_seq_one_letter_code
_entity_poly.pdbx_strand_id
1 'polypeptide(L)'
;LKLQEYNENFAMMDLVLFEPATEHITRIARIVQNPSGNAMLIGVGGSGKQSLSRLAAYISGMEVKQLQVTSSFKVDDLKEELCGMFKNAGVKGIPTMFLMTDSQIVNDRFLIYINALLATGWISDLFPKDEVDGLLGNLRNEAKAAGIPDNPDSMLAFLIARIKANLHVVLAFSPVGDVFRVRARRFPGLINCTAINFFHPWPRDALISVAFRNLGDIELGGDEVQNNIAIHMAEEHLSVTRASEMYKKQQGRYNYVTPKSYLQLITFYKYLLGTKRTEQRALIDRLDVGLATLKKTAKDVEELKEDLVVKMEGVEKQKAATNVLLEEMGVQRADAEVQQQAASVEAEKAGVASAAAAVIEEEAAGELAEAEPAMQAAKGAVDVLDKKMLTELKGFPKCPPGVDLVTDACLILVEHDYKKLSWDKAKKMMANVDQFKGKLAAFRGEDIPEEDVARVKPYLDHPDFTVETMQKKSAAAANLATWIINIVNYNRIYKNV
;
A
#
# COMPACT_ATOMS: atom_id res chain seq x y z
N LEU A 1 -43.37 9.55 -38.79
CA LEU A 1 -42.99 10.15 -40.08
C LEU A 1 -43.09 11.68 -40.02
N LYS A 2 -44.24 12.35 -40.22
CA LYS A 2 -44.29 13.83 -40.26
C LYS A 2 -43.79 14.58 -39.01
N LEU A 3 -44.03 14.05 -37.80
CA LEU A 3 -43.48 14.64 -36.56
C LEU A 3 -41.94 14.49 -36.48
N GLN A 4 -41.39 13.38 -36.99
CA GLN A 4 -39.94 13.16 -37.02
C GLN A 4 -39.30 14.10 -38.05
N GLU A 5 -39.87 14.21 -39.25
CA GLU A 5 -39.43 15.17 -40.28
C GLU A 5 -39.46 16.62 -39.77
N TYR A 6 -40.48 17.00 -38.98
CA TYR A 6 -40.51 18.31 -38.33
C TYR A 6 -39.35 18.46 -37.34
N ASN A 7 -39.12 17.48 -36.48
CA ASN A 7 -38.08 17.52 -35.45
C ASN A 7 -36.64 17.51 -36.01
N GLU A 8 -36.45 17.08 -37.25
CA GLU A 8 -35.16 17.17 -37.96
C GLU A 8 -34.86 18.60 -38.45
N ASN A 9 -35.89 19.35 -38.82
CA ASN A 9 -35.75 20.66 -39.46
C ASN A 9 -36.03 21.84 -38.52
N PHE A 10 -36.72 21.60 -37.40
CA PHE A 10 -37.17 22.61 -36.46
C PHE A 10 -36.92 22.21 -35.00
N ALA A 11 -37.18 23.13 -34.08
CA ALA A 11 -37.07 22.86 -32.64
C ALA A 11 -37.91 21.64 -32.23
N MET A 12 -37.25 20.68 -31.58
CA MET A 12 -37.83 19.38 -31.23
C MET A 12 -39.13 19.52 -30.42
N MET A 13 -40.20 18.93 -30.94
CA MET A 13 -41.48 18.78 -30.26
C MET A 13 -41.65 17.33 -29.81
N ASP A 14 -41.56 17.09 -28.51
CA ASP A 14 -41.87 15.78 -27.92
C ASP A 14 -43.38 15.64 -27.69
N LEU A 15 -44.10 15.36 -28.78
CA LEU A 15 -45.54 15.20 -28.77
C LEU A 15 -45.94 13.73 -28.71
N VAL A 16 -46.81 13.41 -27.75
CA VAL A 16 -47.53 12.15 -27.72
C VAL A 16 -48.82 12.32 -28.53
N LEU A 17 -48.93 11.57 -29.63
CA LEU A 17 -50.11 11.58 -30.49
C LEU A 17 -51.14 10.57 -30.00
N PHE A 18 -52.08 11.02 -29.18
CA PHE A 18 -53.30 10.29 -28.83
C PHE A 18 -54.48 10.78 -29.67
N GLU A 19 -55.59 10.04 -29.69
CA GLU A 19 -56.74 10.28 -30.58
C GLU A 19 -57.22 11.74 -30.59
N PRO A 20 -57.58 12.37 -29.44
CA PRO A 20 -57.92 13.79 -29.41
C PRO A 20 -56.85 14.74 -29.99
N ALA A 21 -55.56 14.43 -29.82
CA ALA A 21 -54.50 15.26 -30.41
C ALA A 21 -54.53 15.19 -31.94
N THR A 22 -54.72 13.99 -32.49
CA THR A 22 -54.88 13.77 -33.95
C THR A 22 -56.14 14.45 -34.48
N GLU A 23 -57.25 14.39 -33.75
CA GLU A 23 -58.47 15.14 -34.09
C GLU A 23 -58.23 16.65 -34.12
N HIS A 24 -57.52 17.21 -33.13
CA HIS A 24 -57.21 18.63 -33.14
C HIS A 24 -56.30 19.02 -34.30
N ILE A 25 -55.29 18.22 -34.63
CA ILE A 25 -54.42 18.46 -35.79
C ILE A 25 -55.25 18.47 -37.09
N THR A 26 -56.11 17.46 -37.28
CA THR A 26 -56.96 17.37 -38.49
C THR A 26 -58.01 18.48 -38.55
N ARG A 27 -58.59 18.89 -37.42
CA ARG A 27 -59.49 20.06 -37.36
C ARG A 27 -58.75 21.34 -37.72
N ILE A 28 -57.56 21.57 -37.18
CA ILE A 28 -56.76 22.76 -37.49
C ILE A 28 -56.40 22.76 -38.97
N ALA A 29 -55.85 21.65 -39.50
CA ALA A 29 -55.49 21.50 -40.92
C ALA A 29 -56.69 21.77 -41.84
N ARG A 30 -57.87 21.25 -41.50
CA ARG A 30 -59.10 21.50 -42.26
C ARG A 30 -59.53 22.96 -42.25
N ILE A 31 -59.39 23.65 -41.11
CA ILE A 31 -59.73 25.08 -41.01
C ILE A 31 -58.82 25.88 -41.93
N VAL A 32 -57.51 25.68 -41.83
CA VAL A 32 -56.48 26.49 -42.51
C VAL A 32 -56.33 26.16 -43.99
N GLN A 33 -56.86 25.02 -44.46
CA GLN A 33 -56.93 24.71 -45.90
C GLN A 33 -58.10 25.42 -46.60
N ASN A 34 -59.08 25.95 -45.84
CA ASN A 34 -60.15 26.75 -46.43
C ASN A 34 -59.69 28.20 -46.62
N PRO A 35 -60.01 28.84 -47.76
CA PRO A 35 -59.80 30.27 -47.93
C PRO A 35 -60.53 31.07 -46.84
N SER A 36 -59.87 32.06 -46.25
CA SER A 36 -60.34 32.81 -45.06
C SER A 36 -60.52 31.96 -43.79
N GLY A 37 -59.94 30.77 -43.76
CA GLY A 37 -60.01 29.86 -42.62
C GLY A 37 -59.12 30.32 -41.46
N ASN A 38 -59.73 30.89 -40.43
CA ASN A 38 -59.06 31.28 -39.18
C ASN A 38 -59.54 30.39 -38.03
N ALA A 39 -58.67 30.11 -37.05
CA ALA A 39 -58.99 29.23 -35.94
C ALA A 39 -58.86 29.95 -34.58
N MET A 40 -59.82 29.72 -33.68
CA MET A 40 -59.72 30.08 -32.27
C MET A 40 -59.61 28.80 -31.44
N LEU A 41 -58.42 28.53 -30.94
CA LEU A 41 -58.10 27.38 -30.10
C LEU A 41 -58.23 27.79 -28.64
N ILE A 42 -59.24 27.24 -27.96
CA ILE A 42 -59.55 27.57 -26.57
C ILE A 42 -59.21 26.38 -25.68
N GLY A 43 -58.31 26.55 -24.72
CA GLY A 43 -58.01 25.51 -23.75
C GLY A 43 -57.03 25.93 -22.68
N VAL A 44 -56.89 25.14 -21.63
CA VAL A 44 -55.96 25.43 -20.54
C VAL A 44 -54.49 25.38 -20.98
N GLY A 45 -53.59 25.93 -20.17
CA GLY A 45 -52.15 25.87 -20.42
C GLY A 45 -51.66 24.42 -20.60
N GLY A 46 -50.73 24.18 -21.52
CA GLY A 46 -50.17 22.84 -21.74
C GLY A 46 -51.06 21.86 -22.51
N SER A 47 -52.27 22.24 -22.94
CA SER A 47 -53.17 21.36 -23.72
C SER A 47 -52.67 21.04 -25.15
N GLY A 48 -51.53 21.57 -25.57
CA GLY A 48 -50.95 21.32 -26.89
C GLY A 48 -51.35 22.30 -28.00
N LYS A 49 -52.16 23.34 -27.71
CA LYS A 49 -52.65 24.31 -28.73
C LYS A 49 -51.57 24.79 -29.71
N GLN A 50 -50.45 25.30 -29.19
CA GLN A 50 -49.37 25.82 -30.04
C GLN A 50 -48.67 24.70 -30.82
N SER A 51 -48.26 23.63 -30.15
CA SER A 51 -47.50 22.55 -30.76
C SER A 51 -48.29 21.79 -31.84
N LEU A 52 -49.58 21.54 -31.59
CA LEU A 52 -50.46 20.92 -32.59
C LEU A 52 -50.75 21.87 -33.77
N SER A 53 -50.81 23.19 -33.54
CA SER A 53 -50.93 24.17 -34.62
C SER A 53 -49.71 24.20 -35.53
N ARG A 54 -48.50 24.18 -34.95
CA ARG A 54 -47.24 24.13 -35.71
C ARG A 54 -47.16 22.86 -36.54
N LEU A 55 -47.53 21.71 -35.96
CA LEU A 55 -47.56 20.45 -36.69
C LEU A 55 -48.61 20.46 -37.82
N ALA A 56 -49.81 21.01 -37.57
CA ALA A 56 -50.84 21.15 -38.61
C ALA A 56 -50.41 22.10 -39.75
N ALA A 57 -49.69 23.18 -39.41
CA ALA A 57 -49.12 24.10 -40.39
C ALA A 57 -48.09 23.39 -41.27
N TYR A 58 -47.18 22.65 -40.66
CA TYR A 58 -46.15 21.87 -41.34
C TYR A 58 -46.75 20.82 -42.28
N ILE A 59 -47.76 20.09 -41.82
CA ILE A 59 -48.49 19.12 -42.66
C ILE A 59 -49.16 19.81 -43.87
N SER A 60 -49.61 21.04 -43.70
CA SER A 60 -50.27 21.82 -44.76
C SER A 60 -49.29 22.64 -45.61
N GLY A 61 -47.98 22.51 -45.41
CA GLY A 61 -46.95 23.24 -46.17
C GLY A 61 -46.93 24.75 -45.92
N MET A 62 -47.43 25.22 -44.77
CA MET A 62 -47.46 26.63 -44.42
C MET A 62 -46.28 27.04 -43.53
N GLU A 63 -45.79 28.26 -43.73
CA GLU A 63 -44.85 28.88 -42.79
C GLU A 63 -45.58 29.34 -41.52
N VAL A 64 -45.04 29.00 -40.35
CA VAL A 64 -45.55 29.52 -39.07
C VAL A 64 -44.84 30.82 -38.72
N LYS A 65 -45.60 31.88 -38.54
CA LYS A 65 -45.12 33.15 -37.97
C LYS A 65 -45.72 33.35 -36.59
N GLN A 66 -44.86 33.64 -35.62
CA GLN A 66 -45.23 33.91 -34.24
C GLN A 66 -44.44 35.11 -33.73
N LEU A 67 -45.13 36.06 -33.08
CA LEU A 67 -44.52 37.29 -32.59
C LEU A 67 -43.48 37.02 -31.49
N GLN A 68 -42.29 37.64 -31.61
CA GLN A 68 -41.27 37.63 -30.57
C GLN A 68 -41.46 38.86 -29.68
N VAL A 69 -42.39 38.74 -28.74
CA VAL A 69 -42.80 39.87 -27.89
C VAL A 69 -41.84 40.04 -26.72
N THR A 70 -41.25 41.22 -26.61
CA THR A 70 -40.48 41.67 -25.43
C THR A 70 -41.28 42.67 -24.60
N SER A 71 -40.79 43.04 -23.42
CA SER A 71 -41.45 44.05 -22.57
C SER A 71 -41.56 45.43 -23.23
N SER A 72 -40.73 45.71 -24.23
CA SER A 72 -40.74 46.95 -25.00
C SER A 72 -41.54 46.88 -26.30
N PHE A 73 -42.20 45.76 -26.60
CA PHE A 73 -42.92 45.55 -27.85
C PHE A 73 -44.17 46.44 -27.95
N LYS A 74 -44.22 47.30 -28.96
CA LYS A 74 -45.23 48.34 -29.18
C LYS A 74 -46.17 47.98 -30.33
N VAL A 75 -47.14 48.86 -30.54
CA VAL A 75 -48.11 48.75 -31.64
C VAL A 75 -47.41 48.90 -33.00
N ASP A 76 -46.38 49.73 -33.09
CA ASP A 76 -45.64 49.94 -34.36
C ASP A 76 -44.87 48.68 -34.76
N ASP A 77 -44.25 47.99 -33.80
CA ASP A 77 -43.59 46.70 -34.03
C ASP A 77 -44.59 45.63 -34.53
N LEU A 78 -45.82 45.62 -33.99
CA LEU A 78 -46.89 44.76 -34.51
C LEU A 78 -47.26 45.11 -35.95
N LYS A 79 -47.37 46.41 -36.27
CA LYS A 79 -47.67 46.86 -37.64
C LYS A 79 -46.58 46.39 -38.61
N GLU A 80 -45.31 46.51 -38.26
CA GLU A 80 -44.19 46.01 -39.09
C GLU A 80 -44.26 44.50 -39.34
N GLU A 81 -44.52 43.70 -38.30
CA GLU A 81 -44.68 42.25 -38.42
C GLU A 81 -45.87 41.88 -39.32
N LEU A 82 -47.01 42.56 -39.15
CA LEU A 82 -48.19 42.38 -40.01
C LEU A 82 -47.90 42.81 -41.45
N CYS A 83 -47.17 43.90 -41.69
CA CYS A 83 -46.73 44.32 -43.02
C CYS A 83 -45.91 43.22 -43.71
N GLY A 84 -44.98 42.61 -42.98
CA GLY A 84 -44.19 41.48 -43.46
C GLY A 84 -45.04 40.26 -43.84
N MET A 85 -46.03 39.92 -43.01
CA MET A 85 -46.97 38.82 -43.29
C MET A 85 -47.85 39.11 -44.52
N PHE A 86 -48.36 40.34 -44.67
CA PHE A 86 -49.14 40.76 -45.83
C PHE A 86 -48.32 40.70 -47.12
N LYS A 87 -47.05 41.13 -47.09
CA LYS A 87 -46.12 41.04 -48.23
C LYS A 87 -45.88 39.58 -48.63
N ASN A 88 -45.63 38.69 -47.66
CA ASN A 88 -45.37 37.27 -47.95
C ASN A 88 -46.63 36.53 -48.45
N ALA A 89 -47.77 36.70 -47.79
CA ALA A 89 -49.00 35.99 -48.15
C ALA A 89 -49.69 36.57 -49.40
N GLY A 90 -49.74 37.90 -49.52
CA GLY A 90 -50.45 38.60 -50.58
C GLY A 90 -49.66 38.77 -51.87
N VAL A 91 -48.39 39.19 -51.79
CA VAL A 91 -47.56 39.44 -52.98
C VAL A 91 -46.81 38.19 -53.42
N LYS A 92 -46.07 37.54 -52.51
CA LYS A 92 -45.31 36.32 -52.87
C LYS A 92 -46.18 35.06 -52.96
N GLY A 93 -47.40 35.10 -52.41
CA GLY A 93 -48.31 33.96 -52.40
C GLY A 93 -47.88 32.81 -51.50
N ILE A 94 -47.05 33.07 -50.47
CA ILE A 94 -46.56 32.03 -49.56
C ILE A 94 -47.63 31.73 -48.49
N PRO A 95 -48.15 30.49 -48.40
CA PRO A 95 -49.08 30.10 -47.35
C PRO A 95 -48.47 30.29 -45.96
N THR A 96 -49.12 31.08 -45.12
CA THR A 96 -48.61 31.53 -43.82
C THR A 96 -49.65 31.36 -42.73
N MET A 97 -49.29 30.64 -41.67
CA MET A 97 -50.06 30.57 -40.43
C MET A 97 -49.52 31.61 -39.43
N PHE A 98 -50.35 32.58 -39.08
CA PHE A 98 -50.06 33.50 -37.98
C PHE A 98 -50.56 32.92 -36.65
N LEU A 99 -49.64 32.42 -35.82
CA LEU A 99 -49.94 31.84 -34.51
C LEU A 99 -49.75 32.89 -33.41
N MET A 100 -50.85 33.30 -32.78
CA MET A 100 -50.84 34.28 -31.68
C MET A 100 -51.43 33.69 -30.40
N THR A 101 -50.83 34.04 -29.26
CA THR A 101 -51.22 33.55 -27.93
C THR A 101 -51.71 34.70 -27.06
N ASP A 102 -52.46 34.39 -26.02
CA ASP A 102 -52.98 35.39 -25.08
C ASP A 102 -51.87 36.18 -24.37
N SER A 103 -50.76 35.52 -24.04
CA SER A 103 -49.57 36.13 -23.40
C SER A 103 -48.82 37.12 -24.29
N GLN A 104 -48.97 37.03 -25.61
CA GLN A 104 -48.33 37.96 -26.56
C GLN A 104 -49.11 39.28 -26.70
N ILE A 105 -50.31 39.38 -26.12
CA ILE A 105 -51.13 40.60 -26.16
C ILE A 105 -50.75 41.50 -24.99
N VAL A 106 -49.67 42.25 -25.15
CA VAL A 106 -49.17 43.25 -24.18
C VAL A 106 -50.14 44.44 -24.08
N ASN A 107 -50.73 44.82 -25.21
CA ASN A 107 -51.67 45.93 -25.30
C ASN A 107 -52.94 45.47 -26.03
N ASP A 108 -54.12 45.72 -25.44
CA ASP A 108 -55.41 45.39 -26.05
C ASP A 108 -55.62 46.08 -27.41
N ARG A 109 -54.89 47.17 -27.72
CA ARG A 109 -54.88 47.79 -29.06
C ARG A 109 -54.43 46.84 -30.16
N PHE A 110 -53.66 45.80 -29.85
CA PHE A 110 -53.26 44.78 -30.83
C PHE A 110 -54.49 44.10 -31.45
N LEU A 111 -55.52 43.87 -30.63
CA LEU A 111 -56.74 43.23 -31.08
C LEU A 111 -57.57 44.08 -32.04
N ILE A 112 -57.35 45.40 -32.12
CA ILE A 112 -57.97 46.24 -33.15
C ILE A 112 -57.50 45.79 -34.54
N TYR A 113 -56.19 45.60 -34.69
CA TYR A 113 -55.57 45.16 -35.95
C TYR A 113 -55.92 43.71 -36.28
N ILE A 114 -55.88 42.81 -35.28
CA ILE A 114 -56.26 41.41 -35.49
C ILE A 114 -57.75 41.29 -35.83
N ASN A 115 -58.63 42.06 -35.19
CA ASN A 115 -60.05 42.07 -35.50
C ASN A 115 -60.31 42.57 -36.93
N ALA A 116 -59.60 43.61 -37.39
CA ALA A 116 -59.69 44.08 -38.77
C ALA A 116 -59.20 43.00 -39.75
N LEU A 117 -58.05 42.37 -39.50
CA LEU A 117 -57.54 41.25 -40.30
C LEU A 117 -58.56 40.11 -40.41
N LEU A 118 -59.14 39.69 -39.29
CA LEU A 118 -60.12 38.61 -39.26
C LEU A 118 -61.43 38.96 -39.99
N ALA A 119 -61.92 40.20 -39.84
CA ALA A 119 -63.20 40.61 -40.38
C ALA A 119 -63.15 40.97 -41.87
N THR A 120 -62.19 41.81 -42.28
CA THR A 120 -62.13 42.35 -43.65
C THR A 120 -61.01 41.75 -44.47
N GLY A 121 -59.97 41.18 -43.84
CA GLY A 121 -58.72 40.77 -44.51
C GLY A 121 -57.81 41.96 -44.85
N TRP A 122 -58.17 43.18 -44.45
CA TRP A 122 -57.42 44.40 -44.74
C TRP A 122 -57.43 45.34 -43.53
N ILE A 123 -56.27 45.91 -43.22
CA ILE A 123 -56.09 46.82 -42.10
C ILE A 123 -55.88 48.23 -42.65
N SER A 124 -56.77 49.15 -42.30
CA SER A 124 -56.60 50.59 -42.59
C SER A 124 -55.39 51.14 -41.82
N ASP A 125 -54.59 52.01 -42.45
CA ASP A 125 -53.38 52.61 -41.86
C ASP A 125 -52.27 51.59 -41.51
N LEU A 126 -52.24 50.44 -42.18
CA LEU A 126 -51.13 49.49 -42.10
C LEU A 126 -49.97 49.90 -43.02
N PHE A 127 -50.29 50.30 -44.25
CA PHE A 127 -49.33 50.75 -45.25
C PHE A 127 -49.57 52.23 -45.58
N PRO A 128 -48.50 53.03 -45.75
CA PRO A 128 -48.63 54.34 -46.36
C PRO A 128 -48.98 54.18 -47.85
N LYS A 129 -49.55 55.23 -48.46
CA LYS A 129 -50.14 55.15 -49.81
C LYS A 129 -49.12 54.72 -50.88
N ASP A 130 -47.89 55.21 -50.78
CA ASP A 130 -46.76 54.87 -51.64
C ASP A 130 -46.35 53.40 -51.55
N GLU A 131 -46.40 52.79 -50.36
CA GLU A 131 -46.17 51.36 -50.22
C GLU A 131 -47.28 50.52 -50.84
N VAL A 132 -48.54 50.95 -50.73
CA VAL A 132 -49.68 50.26 -51.38
C VAL A 132 -49.49 50.21 -52.89
N ASP A 133 -49.13 51.34 -53.51
CA ASP A 133 -48.87 51.39 -54.95
C ASP A 133 -47.71 50.45 -55.36
N GLY A 134 -46.67 50.37 -54.52
CA GLY A 134 -45.56 49.41 -54.69
C GLY A 134 -46.01 47.94 -54.62
N LEU A 135 -46.91 47.59 -53.68
CA LEU A 135 -47.47 46.25 -53.57
C LEU A 135 -48.30 45.87 -54.80
N LEU A 136 -49.16 46.78 -55.26
CA LEU A 136 -50.00 46.57 -56.45
C LEU A 136 -49.15 46.47 -57.72
N GLY A 137 -48.06 47.25 -57.82
CA GLY A 137 -47.09 47.16 -58.90
C GLY A 137 -46.46 45.78 -58.99
N ASN A 138 -45.99 45.22 -57.87
CA ASN A 138 -45.42 43.87 -57.82
C ASN A 138 -46.43 42.77 -58.17
N LEU A 139 -47.72 42.99 -57.90
CA LEU A 139 -48.79 42.03 -58.15
C LEU A 139 -49.33 42.06 -59.60
N ARG A 140 -48.98 43.08 -60.40
CA ARG A 140 -49.59 43.35 -61.71
C ARG A 140 -49.47 42.19 -62.70
N ASN A 141 -48.33 41.52 -62.74
CA ASN A 141 -48.12 40.37 -63.63
C ASN A 141 -49.05 39.20 -63.28
N GLU A 142 -49.19 38.89 -61.99
CA GLU A 142 -50.05 37.81 -61.51
C GLU A 142 -51.53 38.15 -61.66
N ALA A 143 -51.91 39.41 -61.41
CA ALA A 143 -53.27 39.90 -61.61
C ALA A 143 -53.69 39.83 -63.09
N LYS A 144 -52.78 40.20 -64.01
CA LYS A 144 -52.99 40.08 -65.45
C LYS A 144 -53.16 38.61 -65.87
N ALA A 145 -52.35 37.70 -65.30
CA ALA A 145 -52.50 36.26 -65.55
C ALA A 145 -53.83 35.70 -65.02
N ALA A 146 -54.35 36.26 -63.92
CA ALA A 146 -55.66 35.94 -63.36
C ALA A 146 -56.84 36.64 -64.07
N GLY A 147 -56.59 37.43 -65.13
CA GLY A 147 -57.63 38.12 -65.90
C GLY A 147 -58.23 39.34 -65.22
N ILE A 148 -57.52 39.93 -64.25
CA ILE A 148 -58.03 41.05 -63.45
C ILE A 148 -57.70 42.39 -64.12
N PRO A 149 -58.67 43.31 -64.23
CA PRO A 149 -58.44 44.63 -64.80
C PRO A 149 -57.39 45.43 -64.01
N ASP A 150 -56.51 46.13 -64.73
CA ASP A 150 -55.45 46.99 -64.17
C ASP A 150 -56.01 48.34 -63.72
N ASN A 151 -56.90 48.29 -62.72
CA ASN A 151 -57.42 49.46 -62.01
C ASN A 151 -57.19 49.30 -60.49
N PRO A 152 -57.01 50.41 -59.74
CA PRO A 152 -56.62 50.34 -58.32
C PRO A 152 -57.57 49.50 -57.46
N ASP A 153 -58.89 49.60 -57.68
CA ASP A 153 -59.89 48.90 -56.87
C ASP A 153 -59.88 47.38 -57.11
N SER A 154 -59.78 46.94 -58.37
CA SER A 154 -59.74 45.52 -58.73
C SER A 154 -58.43 44.88 -58.31
N MET A 155 -57.32 45.61 -58.42
CA MET A 155 -56.00 45.18 -57.96
C MET A 155 -55.94 45.03 -56.44
N LEU A 156 -56.52 45.98 -55.69
CA LEU A 156 -56.62 45.89 -54.23
C LEU A 156 -57.54 44.73 -53.80
N ALA A 157 -58.68 44.55 -54.45
CA ALA A 157 -59.57 43.43 -54.20
C ALA A 157 -58.87 42.07 -54.45
N PHE A 158 -58.04 41.98 -55.50
CA PHE A 158 -57.22 40.80 -55.77
C PHE A 158 -56.18 40.55 -54.67
N LEU A 159 -55.47 41.59 -54.24
CA LEU A 159 -54.51 41.48 -53.14
C LEU A 159 -55.20 40.97 -51.86
N ILE A 160 -56.36 41.52 -51.50
CA ILE A 160 -57.15 41.08 -50.34
C ILE A 160 -57.58 39.62 -50.50
N ALA A 161 -58.03 39.20 -51.69
CA ALA A 161 -58.40 37.81 -51.94
C ALA A 161 -57.22 36.86 -51.77
N ARG A 162 -56.02 37.24 -52.26
CA ARG A 162 -54.79 36.46 -52.05
C ARG A 162 -54.38 36.39 -50.59
N ILE A 163 -54.45 37.52 -49.86
CA ILE A 163 -54.17 37.54 -48.43
C ILE A 163 -55.13 36.60 -47.70
N LYS A 164 -56.43 36.65 -47.97
CA LYS A 164 -57.41 35.74 -47.37
C LYS A 164 -57.18 34.27 -47.71
N ALA A 165 -56.64 33.98 -48.89
CA ALA A 165 -56.34 32.61 -49.32
C ALA A 165 -55.07 32.05 -48.69
N ASN A 166 -54.09 32.89 -48.35
CA ASN A 166 -52.76 32.44 -47.91
C ASN A 166 -52.43 32.79 -46.46
N LEU A 167 -53.08 33.76 -45.83
CA LEU A 167 -52.82 34.18 -44.45
C LEU A 167 -53.93 33.68 -43.52
N HIS A 168 -53.58 32.71 -42.68
CA HIS A 168 -54.49 32.08 -41.74
C HIS A 168 -54.13 32.44 -40.30
N VAL A 169 -55.06 33.05 -39.58
CA VAL A 169 -54.87 33.45 -38.18
C VAL A 169 -55.29 32.31 -37.26
N VAL A 170 -54.38 31.86 -36.40
CA VAL A 170 -54.64 30.85 -35.36
C VAL A 170 -54.39 31.47 -33.99
N LEU A 171 -55.46 31.62 -33.22
CA LEU A 171 -55.44 32.21 -31.87
C LEU A 171 -55.46 31.11 -30.82
N ALA A 172 -54.43 31.03 -29.98
CA ALA A 172 -54.32 30.03 -28.92
C ALA A 172 -54.55 30.68 -27.54
N PHE A 173 -55.81 30.76 -27.11
CA PHE A 173 -56.22 31.47 -25.89
C PHE A 173 -56.62 30.53 -24.75
N SER A 174 -56.41 31.01 -23.52
CA SER A 174 -56.89 30.34 -22.31
C SER A 174 -58.31 30.80 -21.93
N PRO A 175 -59.22 29.87 -21.57
CA PRO A 175 -60.52 30.22 -21.00
C PRO A 175 -60.43 30.62 -19.51
N VAL A 176 -59.23 30.57 -18.92
CA VAL A 176 -58.99 30.88 -17.51
C VAL A 176 -59.05 32.39 -17.26
N GLY A 177 -59.82 32.79 -16.25
CA GLY A 177 -60.04 34.20 -15.92
C GLY A 177 -61.04 34.91 -16.84
N ASP A 178 -61.22 36.21 -16.63
CA ASP A 178 -62.23 37.00 -17.36
C ASP A 178 -61.69 37.74 -18.58
N VAL A 179 -60.36 37.83 -18.72
CA VAL A 179 -59.69 38.60 -19.78
C VAL A 179 -60.13 38.16 -21.17
N PHE A 180 -60.21 36.85 -21.42
CA PHE A 180 -60.68 36.33 -22.70
C PHE A 180 -62.12 36.74 -22.99
N ARG A 181 -63.03 36.60 -22.02
CA ARG A 181 -64.45 36.98 -22.18
C ARG A 181 -64.64 38.47 -22.41
N VAL A 182 -63.83 39.31 -21.76
CA VAL A 182 -63.84 40.76 -21.99
C VAL A 182 -63.36 41.10 -23.39
N ARG A 183 -62.24 40.51 -23.84
CA ARG A 183 -61.70 40.70 -25.18
C ARG A 183 -62.67 40.24 -26.27
N ALA A 184 -63.29 39.07 -26.08
CA ALA A 184 -64.21 38.50 -27.05
C ALA A 184 -65.50 39.35 -27.22
N ARG A 185 -65.95 40.03 -26.16
CA ARG A 185 -67.06 41.02 -26.25
C ARG A 185 -66.65 42.32 -26.94
N ARG A 186 -65.42 42.78 -26.70
CA ARG A 186 -64.90 44.04 -27.28
C ARG A 186 -64.52 43.90 -28.76
N PHE A 187 -64.12 42.70 -29.18
CA PHE A 187 -63.62 42.41 -30.53
C PHE A 187 -64.38 41.22 -31.14
N PRO A 188 -65.58 41.44 -31.73
CA PRO A 188 -66.45 40.37 -32.20
C PRO A 188 -65.84 39.49 -33.31
N GLY A 189 -64.90 40.00 -34.10
CA GLY A 189 -64.20 39.23 -35.14
C GLY A 189 -63.43 38.05 -34.57
N LEU A 190 -63.03 38.09 -33.30
CA LEU A 190 -62.40 36.95 -32.62
C LEU A 190 -63.32 35.73 -32.54
N ILE A 191 -64.64 35.93 -32.42
CA ILE A 191 -65.63 34.84 -32.35
C ILE A 191 -66.26 34.60 -33.72
N ASN A 192 -66.68 35.66 -34.40
CA ASN A 192 -67.53 35.54 -35.60
C ASN A 192 -66.74 35.15 -36.86
N CYS A 193 -65.44 35.42 -36.89
CA CYS A 193 -64.59 35.20 -38.06
C CYS A 193 -63.57 34.08 -37.84
N THR A 194 -63.74 33.27 -36.79
CA THR A 194 -62.87 32.13 -36.51
C THR A 194 -63.69 30.87 -36.25
N ALA A 195 -63.17 29.73 -36.69
CA ALA A 195 -63.69 28.43 -36.30
C ALA A 195 -63.16 28.10 -34.89
N ILE A 196 -64.08 27.92 -33.94
CA ILE A 196 -63.73 27.63 -32.55
C ILE A 196 -63.43 26.14 -32.39
N ASN A 197 -62.24 25.82 -31.88
CA ASN A 197 -61.82 24.48 -31.53
C ASN A 197 -61.48 24.41 -30.04
N PHE A 198 -62.34 23.74 -29.27
CA PHE A 198 -62.16 23.59 -27.83
C PHE A 198 -61.22 22.43 -27.50
N PHE A 199 -60.12 22.75 -26.83
CA PHE A 199 -59.18 21.81 -26.24
C PHE A 199 -59.66 21.47 -24.83
N HIS A 200 -60.45 20.40 -24.75
CA HIS A 200 -60.96 19.87 -23.50
C HIS A 200 -59.83 19.27 -22.64
N PRO A 201 -60.07 19.10 -21.32
CA PRO A 201 -59.18 18.30 -20.48
C PRO A 201 -58.91 16.93 -21.10
N TRP A 202 -57.69 16.41 -20.92
CA TRP A 202 -57.31 15.12 -21.49
C TRP A 202 -58.17 13.99 -20.88
N PRO A 203 -58.76 13.11 -21.72
CA PRO A 203 -59.48 11.95 -21.21
C PRO A 203 -58.52 10.99 -20.51
N ARG A 204 -59.09 10.10 -19.70
CA ARG A 204 -58.35 9.08 -18.94
C ARG A 204 -57.36 8.31 -19.82
N ASP A 205 -57.80 7.85 -20.98
CA ASP A 205 -56.97 7.02 -21.87
C ASP A 205 -55.80 7.83 -22.48
N ALA A 206 -55.99 9.12 -22.71
CA ALA A 206 -54.90 10.00 -23.14
C ALA A 206 -53.87 10.20 -22.01
N LEU A 207 -54.32 10.38 -20.76
CA LEU A 207 -53.41 10.48 -19.61
C LEU A 207 -52.56 9.21 -19.44
N ILE A 208 -53.18 8.04 -19.60
CA ILE A 208 -52.50 6.73 -19.51
C ILE A 208 -51.50 6.61 -20.66
N SER A 209 -51.90 6.86 -21.90
CA SER A 209 -51.03 6.77 -23.08
C SER A 209 -49.81 7.70 -22.97
N VAL A 210 -50.03 8.94 -22.51
CA VAL A 210 -48.95 9.91 -22.28
C VAL A 210 -48.00 9.43 -21.19
N ALA A 211 -48.51 8.97 -20.04
CA ALA A 211 -47.66 8.44 -18.98
C ALA A 211 -46.89 7.20 -19.42
N PHE A 212 -47.55 6.24 -20.06
CA PHE A 212 -46.93 5.00 -20.53
C PHE A 212 -45.76 5.28 -21.48
N ARG A 213 -45.98 6.12 -22.50
CA ARG A 213 -44.91 6.52 -23.44
C ARG A 213 -43.79 7.29 -22.75
N ASN A 214 -44.15 8.21 -21.85
CA ASN A 214 -43.13 8.96 -21.13
C ASN A 214 -42.34 8.07 -20.18
N LEU A 215 -42.89 7.00 -19.61
CA LEU A 215 -42.18 6.11 -18.70
C LEU A 215 -41.29 5.08 -19.40
N GLY A 216 -41.39 4.95 -20.74
CA GLY A 216 -40.67 3.93 -21.50
C GLY A 216 -39.15 4.13 -21.59
N ASP A 217 -38.63 5.27 -21.16
CA ASP A 217 -37.19 5.52 -21.03
C ASP A 217 -36.61 5.07 -19.68
N ILE A 218 -37.45 4.53 -18.78
CA ILE A 218 -37.06 4.07 -17.45
C ILE A 218 -37.28 2.58 -17.30
N GLU A 219 -36.28 1.89 -16.77
CA GLU A 219 -36.41 0.48 -16.38
C GLU A 219 -37.31 0.35 -15.14
N LEU A 220 -38.54 -0.14 -15.28
CA LEU A 220 -39.52 -0.24 -14.18
C LEU A 220 -39.79 -1.67 -13.70
N GLY A 221 -39.01 -2.66 -14.16
CA GLY A 221 -39.20 -4.07 -13.80
C GLY A 221 -40.25 -4.80 -14.66
N GLY A 222 -40.57 -4.26 -15.84
CA GLY A 222 -41.43 -4.89 -16.85
C GLY A 222 -42.62 -4.02 -17.27
N ASP A 223 -43.22 -4.39 -18.41
CA ASP A 223 -44.33 -3.65 -19.05
C ASP A 223 -45.59 -3.60 -18.16
N GLU A 224 -45.84 -4.65 -17.37
CA GLU A 224 -46.99 -4.71 -16.45
C GLU A 224 -46.89 -3.65 -15.35
N VAL A 225 -45.72 -3.50 -14.74
CA VAL A 225 -45.48 -2.49 -13.70
C VAL A 225 -45.56 -1.09 -14.30
N GLN A 226 -44.96 -0.89 -15.48
CA GLN A 226 -45.05 0.38 -16.20
C GLN A 226 -46.51 0.77 -16.52
N ASN A 227 -47.32 -0.19 -16.97
CA ASN A 227 -48.74 0.04 -17.25
C ASN A 227 -49.51 0.41 -15.97
N ASN A 228 -49.29 -0.31 -14.87
CA ASN A 228 -49.93 -0.02 -13.59
C ASN A 228 -49.55 1.38 -13.05
N ILE A 229 -48.27 1.78 -13.18
CA ILE A 229 -47.82 3.13 -12.80
C ILE A 229 -48.48 4.19 -13.69
N ALA A 230 -48.56 3.96 -15.01
CA ALA A 230 -49.22 4.88 -15.93
C ALA A 230 -50.71 5.06 -15.60
N ILE A 231 -51.42 3.98 -15.28
CA ILE A 231 -52.81 4.02 -14.80
C ILE A 231 -52.91 4.81 -13.50
N HIS A 232 -52.05 4.53 -12.52
CA HIS A 232 -52.06 5.23 -11.24
C HIS A 232 -51.81 6.73 -11.40
N MET A 233 -50.84 7.15 -12.23
CA MET A 233 -50.58 8.56 -12.50
C MET A 233 -51.81 9.26 -13.08
N ALA A 234 -52.52 8.62 -13.99
CA ALA A 234 -53.75 9.17 -14.58
C ALA A 234 -54.86 9.32 -13.52
N GLU A 235 -55.07 8.31 -12.67
CA GLU A 235 -56.08 8.37 -11.60
C GLU A 235 -55.78 9.47 -10.58
N GLU A 236 -54.51 9.65 -10.19
CA GLU A 236 -54.08 10.73 -9.30
C GLU A 236 -54.38 12.10 -9.90
N HIS A 237 -54.09 12.29 -11.19
CA HIS A 237 -54.40 13.54 -11.88
C HIS A 237 -55.91 13.85 -11.90
N LEU A 238 -56.74 12.82 -12.14
CA LEU A 238 -58.20 12.93 -12.11
C LEU A 238 -58.75 13.13 -10.69
N SER A 239 -58.08 12.59 -9.68
CA SER A 239 -58.38 12.83 -8.26
C SER A 239 -58.17 14.30 -7.90
N VAL A 240 -57.04 14.90 -8.27
CA VAL A 240 -56.76 16.32 -8.04
C VAL A 240 -57.75 17.23 -8.78
N THR A 241 -58.20 16.81 -9.97
CA THR A 241 -59.27 17.52 -10.70
C THR A 241 -60.56 17.57 -9.88
N ARG A 242 -61.02 16.41 -9.36
CA ARG A 242 -62.19 16.32 -8.47
C ARG A 242 -62.02 17.14 -7.19
N ALA A 243 -60.85 17.07 -6.57
CA ALA A 243 -60.53 17.83 -5.36
C ALA A 243 -60.54 19.35 -5.62
N SER A 244 -60.10 19.79 -6.80
CA SER A 244 -60.10 21.22 -7.18
C SER A 244 -61.52 21.76 -7.38
N GLU A 245 -62.44 20.94 -7.88
CA GLU A 245 -63.87 21.29 -7.95
C GLU A 245 -64.50 21.41 -6.57
N MET A 246 -64.17 20.50 -5.65
CA MET A 246 -64.63 20.56 -4.26
C MET A 246 -64.07 21.80 -3.55
N TYR A 247 -62.78 22.08 -3.74
CA TYR A 247 -62.11 23.27 -3.20
C TYR A 247 -62.77 24.56 -3.67
N LYS A 248 -63.14 24.65 -4.95
CA LYS A 248 -63.90 25.78 -5.48
C LYS A 248 -65.27 25.92 -4.82
N LYS A 249 -66.01 24.82 -4.64
CA LYS A 249 -67.34 24.83 -3.99
C LYS A 249 -67.27 25.27 -2.52
N GLN A 250 -66.24 24.85 -1.80
CA GLN A 250 -66.11 25.11 -0.37
C GLN A 250 -65.48 26.47 -0.05
N GLN A 251 -64.43 26.87 -0.79
CA GLN A 251 -63.60 28.03 -0.48
C GLN A 251 -63.81 29.19 -1.46
N GLY A 252 -64.60 29.01 -2.51
CA GLY A 252 -64.80 30.01 -3.57
C GLY A 252 -63.55 30.31 -4.40
N ARG A 253 -62.46 29.56 -4.20
CA ARG A 253 -61.15 29.77 -4.83
C ARG A 253 -60.91 28.77 -5.95
N TYR A 254 -60.37 29.26 -7.06
CA TYR A 254 -60.03 28.41 -8.20
C TYR A 254 -58.63 27.80 -8.02
N ASN A 255 -58.54 26.49 -8.23
CA ASN A 255 -57.29 25.79 -8.50
C ASN A 255 -57.40 25.14 -9.88
N TYR A 256 -56.47 25.41 -10.78
CA TYR A 256 -56.52 24.92 -12.15
C TYR A 256 -55.58 23.74 -12.34
N VAL A 257 -56.14 22.59 -12.67
CA VAL A 257 -55.39 21.39 -13.04
C VAL A 257 -55.14 21.43 -14.54
N THR A 258 -53.86 21.34 -14.95
CA THR A 258 -53.47 21.48 -16.35
C THR A 258 -52.63 20.28 -16.82
N PRO A 259 -52.66 19.93 -18.12
CA PRO A 259 -51.76 18.92 -18.66
C PRO A 259 -50.28 19.25 -18.45
N LYS A 260 -49.91 20.53 -18.33
CA LYS A 260 -48.54 20.94 -17.96
C LYS A 260 -48.16 20.42 -16.58
N SER A 261 -49.06 20.52 -15.60
CA SER A 261 -48.87 19.97 -14.25
C SER A 261 -48.76 18.44 -14.27
N TYR A 262 -49.50 17.77 -15.17
CA TYR A 262 -49.38 16.32 -15.35
C TYR A 262 -48.03 15.89 -15.90
N LEU A 263 -47.53 16.56 -16.94
CA LEU A 263 -46.20 16.31 -17.47
C LEU A 263 -45.12 16.58 -16.42
N GLN A 264 -45.27 17.64 -15.62
CA GLN A 264 -44.37 17.91 -14.49
C GLN A 264 -44.39 16.81 -13.43
N LEU A 265 -45.55 16.23 -13.12
CA LEU A 265 -45.65 15.07 -12.22
C LEU A 265 -44.82 13.89 -12.75
N ILE A 266 -44.93 13.60 -14.05
CA ILE A 266 -44.16 12.53 -14.68
C ILE A 266 -42.66 12.85 -14.63
N THR A 267 -42.24 14.05 -15.05
CA THR A 267 -40.83 14.47 -14.98
C THR A 267 -40.28 14.40 -13.56
N PHE A 268 -41.06 14.83 -12.57
CA PHE A 268 -40.68 14.78 -11.17
C PHE A 268 -40.54 13.33 -10.67
N TYR A 269 -41.45 12.45 -11.07
CA TYR A 269 -41.35 11.02 -10.75
C TYR A 269 -40.04 10.43 -11.30
N LYS A 270 -39.69 10.72 -12.57
CA LYS A 270 -38.42 10.27 -13.17
C LYS A 270 -37.21 10.74 -12.37
N TYR A 271 -37.19 12.03 -12.05
CA TYR A 271 -36.13 12.65 -11.28
C TYR A 271 -35.98 11.99 -9.90
N LEU A 272 -37.09 11.89 -9.16
CA LEU A 272 -37.10 11.33 -7.80
C LEU A 272 -36.68 9.87 -7.79
N LEU A 273 -37.19 9.07 -8.73
CA LEU A 273 -36.84 7.65 -8.86
C LEU A 273 -35.34 7.50 -9.18
N GLY A 274 -34.80 8.30 -10.09
CA GLY A 274 -33.38 8.31 -10.41
C GLY A 274 -32.52 8.63 -9.19
N THR A 275 -32.84 9.71 -8.47
CA THR A 275 -32.13 10.10 -7.24
C THR A 275 -32.19 8.99 -6.18
N LYS A 276 -33.38 8.44 -5.92
CA LYS A 276 -33.56 7.40 -4.90
C LYS A 276 -32.88 6.08 -5.27
N ARG A 277 -32.87 5.71 -6.55
CA ARG A 277 -32.11 4.53 -7.03
C ARG A 277 -30.62 4.70 -6.83
N THR A 278 -30.07 5.87 -7.12
CA THR A 278 -28.65 6.16 -6.90
C THR A 278 -28.29 6.12 -5.42
N GLU A 279 -29.11 6.72 -4.55
CA GLU A 279 -28.94 6.64 -3.08
C GLU A 279 -28.97 5.19 -2.58
N GLN A 280 -29.95 4.40 -3.03
CA GLN A 280 -30.08 3.00 -2.63
C GLN A 280 -28.93 2.14 -3.17
N ARG A 281 -28.50 2.37 -4.42
CA ARG A 281 -27.37 1.64 -5.00
C ARG A 281 -26.08 1.91 -4.23
N ALA A 282 -25.83 3.16 -3.83
CA ALA A 282 -24.67 3.47 -2.98
C ALA A 282 -24.70 2.75 -1.62
N LEU A 283 -25.89 2.58 -1.02
CA LEU A 283 -26.05 1.80 0.22
C LEU A 283 -25.83 0.30 -0.01
N ILE A 284 -26.34 -0.25 -1.11
CA ILE A 284 -26.13 -1.64 -1.52
C ILE A 284 -24.64 -1.89 -1.74
N ASP A 285 -23.97 -1.05 -2.54
CA ASP A 285 -22.54 -1.18 -2.84
C ASP A 285 -21.69 -1.14 -1.55
N ARG A 286 -22.05 -0.25 -0.61
CA ARG A 286 -21.38 -0.19 0.70
C ARG A 286 -21.57 -1.48 1.50
N LEU A 287 -22.79 -2.03 1.52
CA LEU A 287 -23.08 -3.29 2.19
C LEU A 287 -22.36 -4.46 1.53
N ASP A 288 -22.30 -4.51 0.21
CA ASP A 288 -21.62 -5.54 -0.55
C ASP A 288 -20.10 -5.54 -0.28
N VAL A 289 -19.47 -4.36 -0.25
CA VAL A 289 -18.07 -4.21 0.15
C VAL A 289 -17.85 -4.68 1.60
N GLY A 290 -18.77 -4.31 2.50
CA GLY A 290 -18.74 -4.76 3.89
C GLY A 290 -18.84 -6.28 4.03
N LEU A 291 -19.80 -6.90 3.34
CA LEU A 291 -20.00 -8.34 3.31
C LEU A 291 -18.82 -9.09 2.68
N ALA A 292 -18.24 -8.55 1.61
CA ALA A 292 -17.05 -9.11 0.98
C ALA A 292 -15.86 -9.08 1.95
N THR A 293 -15.68 -7.99 2.68
CA THR A 293 -14.63 -7.86 3.70
C THR A 293 -14.84 -8.86 4.84
N LEU A 294 -16.06 -8.97 5.36
CA LEU A 294 -16.40 -9.94 6.40
C LEU A 294 -16.16 -11.39 5.95
N LYS A 295 -16.56 -11.74 4.71
CA LYS A 295 -16.28 -13.06 4.14
C LYS A 295 -14.79 -13.34 4.02
N LYS A 296 -14.01 -12.34 3.59
CA LYS A 296 -12.55 -12.45 3.51
C LYS A 296 -11.93 -12.65 4.90
N THR A 297 -12.28 -11.81 5.87
CA THR A 297 -11.77 -11.94 7.24
C THR A 297 -12.17 -13.26 7.89
N ALA A 298 -13.38 -13.75 7.65
CA ALA A 298 -13.80 -15.07 8.13
C ALA A 298 -12.90 -16.17 7.58
N LYS A 299 -12.60 -16.13 6.26
CA LYS A 299 -11.68 -17.06 5.62
C LYS A 299 -10.25 -16.94 6.17
N ASP A 300 -9.73 -15.71 6.32
CA ASP A 300 -8.39 -15.46 6.86
C ASP A 300 -8.28 -15.99 8.32
N VAL A 301 -9.34 -15.86 9.13
CA VAL A 301 -9.39 -16.40 10.50
C VAL A 301 -9.44 -17.93 10.50
N GLU A 302 -10.12 -18.55 9.53
CA GLU A 302 -10.14 -20.00 9.38
C GLU A 302 -8.75 -20.54 9.01
N GLU A 303 -8.07 -19.91 8.06
CA GLU A 303 -6.67 -20.23 7.70
C GLU A 303 -5.72 -20.01 8.90
N LEU A 304 -5.86 -18.92 9.65
CA LEU A 304 -5.06 -18.66 10.86
C LEU A 304 -5.29 -19.70 11.96
N LYS A 305 -6.50 -20.24 12.10
CA LYS A 305 -6.79 -21.30 13.07
C LYS A 305 -6.09 -22.59 12.69
N GLU A 306 -6.08 -22.96 11.41
CA GLU A 306 -5.34 -24.12 10.91
C GLU A 306 -3.84 -23.96 11.16
N ASP A 307 -3.27 -22.80 10.82
CA ASP A 307 -1.87 -22.47 11.07
C ASP A 307 -1.50 -22.50 12.56
N LEU A 308 -2.40 -22.03 13.44
CA LEU A 308 -2.19 -22.04 14.88
C LEU A 308 -2.07 -23.47 15.41
N VAL A 309 -2.93 -24.39 14.95
CA VAL A 309 -2.88 -25.81 15.35
C VAL A 309 -1.53 -26.41 14.96
N VAL A 310 -1.08 -26.21 13.71
CA VAL A 310 0.22 -26.72 13.23
C VAL A 310 1.38 -26.12 14.03
N LYS A 311 1.37 -24.81 14.29
CA LYS A 311 2.41 -24.14 15.09
C LYS A 311 2.43 -24.61 16.54
N MET A 312 1.26 -24.83 17.16
CA MET A 312 1.19 -25.34 18.54
C MET A 312 1.79 -26.75 18.65
N GLU A 313 1.53 -27.64 17.69
CA GLU A 313 2.18 -28.95 17.65
C GLU A 313 3.71 -28.84 17.54
N GLY A 314 4.21 -27.90 16.71
CA GLY A 314 5.64 -27.61 16.59
C GLY A 314 6.26 -27.08 17.88
N VAL A 315 5.56 -26.17 18.58
CA VAL A 315 6.00 -25.61 19.86
C VAL A 315 6.04 -26.68 20.95
N GLU A 316 5.03 -27.55 21.04
CA GLU A 316 5.03 -28.65 22.03
C GLU A 316 6.18 -29.64 21.77
N LYS A 317 6.49 -29.95 20.50
CA LYS A 317 7.68 -30.75 20.16
C LYS A 317 8.98 -30.08 20.58
N GLN A 318 9.14 -28.79 20.31
CA GLN A 318 10.34 -28.04 20.72
C GLN A 318 10.43 -27.89 22.23
N LYS A 319 9.32 -27.67 22.92
CA LYS A 319 9.26 -27.59 24.38
C LYS A 319 9.62 -28.94 25.01
N ALA A 320 9.12 -30.05 24.46
CA ALA A 320 9.50 -31.39 24.89
C ALA A 320 11.01 -31.62 24.70
N ALA A 321 11.56 -31.28 23.52
CA ALA A 321 13.00 -31.39 23.25
C ALA A 321 13.83 -30.48 24.19
N THR A 322 13.36 -29.27 24.48
CA THR A 322 14.03 -28.33 25.39
C THR A 322 14.00 -28.83 26.83
N ASN A 323 12.90 -29.43 27.27
CA ASN A 323 12.81 -30.04 28.61
C ASN A 323 13.77 -31.23 28.76
N VAL A 324 13.87 -32.10 27.74
CA VAL A 324 14.86 -33.18 27.73
C VAL A 324 16.28 -32.63 27.82
N LEU A 325 16.60 -31.60 27.02
CA LEU A 325 17.90 -30.95 27.07
C LEU A 325 18.19 -30.30 28.43
N LEU A 326 17.19 -29.70 29.08
CA LEU A 326 17.29 -29.13 30.43
C LEU A 326 17.56 -30.19 31.49
N GLU A 327 16.93 -31.36 31.40
CA GLU A 327 17.20 -32.49 32.29
C GLU A 327 18.62 -33.02 32.09
N GLU A 328 19.05 -33.22 30.84
CA GLU A 328 20.42 -33.64 30.51
C GLU A 328 21.46 -32.63 31.00
N MET A 329 21.23 -31.33 30.79
CA MET A 329 22.10 -30.27 31.30
C MET A 329 22.11 -30.22 32.83
N GLY A 330 20.99 -30.52 33.49
CA GLY A 330 20.91 -30.63 34.94
C GLY A 330 21.78 -31.75 35.49
N VAL A 331 21.75 -32.93 34.85
CA VAL A 331 22.62 -34.06 35.18
C VAL A 331 24.09 -33.72 34.92
N GLN A 332 24.41 -33.20 33.74
CA GLN A 332 25.78 -32.81 33.39
C GLN A 332 26.33 -31.73 34.33
N ARG A 333 25.51 -30.78 34.77
CA ARG A 333 25.91 -29.76 35.73
C ARG A 333 26.16 -30.35 37.11
N ALA A 334 25.31 -31.27 37.58
CA ALA A 334 25.53 -31.96 38.86
C ALA A 334 26.82 -32.79 38.82
N ASP A 335 27.08 -33.51 37.73
CA ASP A 335 28.31 -34.27 37.53
C ASP A 335 29.55 -33.36 37.46
N ALA A 336 29.44 -32.21 36.79
CA ALA A 336 30.50 -31.21 36.73
C ALA A 336 30.79 -30.57 38.10
N GLU A 337 29.76 -30.29 38.90
CA GLU A 337 29.93 -29.77 40.27
C GLU A 337 30.61 -30.81 41.19
N VAL A 338 30.26 -32.10 41.06
CA VAL A 338 30.95 -33.19 41.77
C VAL A 338 32.41 -33.31 41.35
N GLN A 339 32.70 -33.25 40.05
CA GLN A 339 34.08 -33.27 39.55
C GLN A 339 34.87 -32.04 39.99
N GLN A 340 34.26 -30.86 40.00
CA GLN A 340 34.90 -29.62 40.47
C GLN A 340 35.23 -29.68 41.95
N GLN A 341 34.32 -30.20 42.78
CA GLN A 341 34.59 -30.42 44.22
C GLN A 341 35.72 -31.43 44.42
N ALA A 342 35.71 -32.55 43.70
CA ALA A 342 36.79 -33.54 43.75
C ALA A 342 38.15 -32.94 43.32
N ALA A 343 38.17 -32.16 42.23
CA ALA A 343 39.37 -31.48 41.75
C ALA A 343 39.89 -30.43 42.74
N SER A 344 39.00 -29.70 43.43
CA SER A 344 39.38 -28.73 44.46
C SER A 344 40.03 -29.41 45.67
N VAL A 345 39.49 -30.55 46.11
CA VAL A 345 40.06 -31.33 47.22
C VAL A 345 41.43 -31.91 46.85
N GLU A 346 41.60 -32.37 45.60
CA GLU A 346 42.88 -32.90 45.12
C GLU A 346 43.94 -31.78 44.96
N ALA A 347 43.53 -30.60 44.51
CA ALA A 347 44.41 -29.44 44.40
C ALA A 347 44.95 -28.97 45.76
N GLU A 348 44.11 -29.00 46.80
CA GLU A 348 44.51 -28.63 48.16
C GLU A 348 45.53 -29.63 48.74
N LYS A 349 45.34 -30.94 48.52
CA LYS A 349 46.31 -31.98 48.90
C LYS A 349 47.64 -31.85 48.17
N ALA A 350 47.62 -31.54 46.88
CA ALA A 350 48.84 -31.35 46.08
C ALA A 350 49.63 -30.12 46.54
N GLY A 351 48.95 -29.04 46.95
CA GLY A 351 49.60 -27.84 47.49
C GLY A 351 50.40 -28.10 48.77
N VAL A 352 49.87 -28.92 49.68
CA VAL A 352 50.56 -29.28 50.94
C VAL A 352 51.78 -30.17 50.68
N ALA A 353 51.68 -31.12 49.75
CA ALA A 353 52.80 -32.01 49.40
C ALA A 353 53.97 -31.26 48.72
N SER A 354 53.66 -30.27 47.88
CA SER A 354 54.69 -29.47 47.19
C SER A 354 55.49 -28.57 48.15
N ALA A 355 54.87 -28.05 49.20
CA ALA A 355 55.56 -27.21 50.17
C ALA A 355 56.52 -28.02 51.07
N ALA A 356 56.19 -29.27 51.38
CA ALA A 356 57.05 -30.15 52.18
C ALA A 356 58.29 -30.62 51.40
N ALA A 357 58.18 -30.83 50.07
CA ALA A 357 59.30 -31.26 49.23
C ALA A 357 60.38 -30.16 49.07
N ALA A 358 59.99 -28.89 49.00
CA ALA A 358 60.91 -27.78 48.82
C ALA A 358 61.87 -27.58 50.01
N VAL A 359 61.45 -27.90 51.24
CA VAL A 359 62.27 -27.77 52.45
C VAL A 359 63.36 -28.84 52.52
N ILE A 360 63.08 -30.06 52.04
CA ILE A 360 64.02 -31.19 52.06
C ILE A 360 65.10 -31.04 50.98
N GLU A 361 64.80 -30.38 49.87
CA GLU A 361 65.76 -30.13 48.78
C GLU A 361 66.83 -29.09 49.17
N GLU A 362 66.47 -28.09 49.99
CA GLU A 362 67.38 -27.01 50.40
C GLU A 362 68.42 -27.46 51.44
N GLU A 363 68.08 -28.41 52.32
CA GLU A 363 69.01 -28.98 53.31
C GLU A 363 70.04 -29.95 52.67
N ALA A 364 69.65 -30.71 51.65
CA ALA A 364 70.55 -31.66 50.96
C ALA A 364 71.58 -30.99 50.02
N ALA A 365 71.30 -29.78 49.52
CA ALA A 365 72.20 -29.06 48.63
C ALA A 365 73.40 -28.41 49.36
N GLY A 366 73.28 -28.15 50.67
CA GLY A 366 74.32 -27.52 51.48
C GLY A 366 75.49 -28.45 51.82
N GLU A 367 75.21 -29.73 52.10
CA GLU A 367 76.22 -30.68 52.60
C GLU A 367 77.07 -31.30 51.46
N LEU A 368 76.58 -31.30 50.22
CA LEU A 368 77.31 -31.77 49.04
C LEU A 368 78.48 -30.84 48.64
N ALA A 369 78.42 -29.55 48.99
CA ALA A 369 79.40 -28.54 48.59
C ALA A 369 80.76 -28.65 49.34
N GLU A 370 80.81 -29.30 50.51
CA GLU A 370 82.04 -29.47 51.30
C GLU A 370 82.90 -30.68 50.89
N ALA A 371 82.34 -31.65 50.17
CA ALA A 371 83.03 -32.90 49.80
C ALA A 371 83.86 -32.83 48.50
N GLU A 372 83.49 -31.95 47.57
CA GLU A 372 84.12 -31.76 46.25
C GLU A 372 85.63 -31.42 46.31
N PRO A 373 86.11 -30.53 47.22
CA PRO A 373 87.51 -30.10 47.23
C PRO A 373 88.49 -31.20 47.67
N ALA A 374 88.06 -32.07 48.59
CA ALA A 374 88.90 -33.14 49.13
C ALA A 374 89.22 -34.22 48.08
N MET A 375 88.25 -34.52 47.20
CA MET A 375 88.44 -35.50 46.11
C MET A 375 89.40 -34.96 45.02
N GLN A 376 89.28 -33.68 44.67
CA GLN A 376 90.16 -33.05 43.66
C GLN A 376 91.61 -32.97 44.14
N ALA A 377 91.83 -32.66 45.43
CA ALA A 377 93.16 -32.62 46.03
C ALA A 377 93.85 -34.00 46.07
N ALA A 378 93.10 -35.10 46.24
CA ALA A 378 93.63 -36.45 46.14
C ALA A 378 94.06 -36.82 44.71
N LYS A 379 93.25 -36.50 43.70
CA LYS A 379 93.59 -36.75 42.29
C LYS A 379 94.86 -35.99 41.87
N GLY A 380 94.99 -34.72 42.29
CA GLY A 380 96.18 -33.92 42.01
C GLY A 380 97.47 -34.51 42.58
N ALA A 381 97.43 -35.15 43.76
CA ALA A 381 98.60 -35.79 44.36
C ALA A 381 99.10 -37.01 43.56
N VAL A 382 98.21 -37.74 42.87
CA VAL A 382 98.60 -38.88 42.01
C VAL A 382 99.19 -38.41 40.69
N ASP A 383 98.65 -37.35 40.09
CA ASP A 383 99.12 -36.88 38.77
C ASP A 383 100.59 -36.41 38.81
N VAL A 384 101.01 -35.79 39.93
CA VAL A 384 102.38 -35.32 40.17
C VAL A 384 103.40 -36.46 40.34
N LEU A 385 102.97 -37.70 40.58
CA LEU A 385 103.88 -38.86 40.68
C LEU A 385 104.42 -39.26 39.30
N ASP A 386 105.65 -38.85 38.96
CA ASP A 386 106.29 -39.25 37.70
C ASP A 386 107.04 -40.60 37.82
N LYS A 387 107.13 -41.34 36.70
CA LYS A 387 107.73 -42.68 36.63
C LYS A 387 109.17 -42.72 37.15
N LYS A 388 109.91 -41.63 36.96
CA LYS A 388 111.28 -41.47 37.49
C LYS A 388 111.31 -41.47 39.02
N MET A 389 110.39 -40.75 39.66
CA MET A 389 110.34 -40.61 41.12
C MET A 389 110.01 -41.93 41.83
N LEU A 390 109.08 -42.71 41.28
CA LEU A 390 108.74 -44.05 41.82
C LEU A 390 109.84 -45.09 41.54
N THR A 391 110.57 -44.96 40.42
CA THR A 391 111.73 -45.82 40.13
C THR A 391 112.90 -45.54 41.08
N GLU A 392 113.13 -44.26 41.42
CA GLU A 392 114.11 -43.87 42.44
C GLU A 392 113.74 -44.40 43.83
N LEU A 393 112.47 -44.28 44.22
CA LEU A 393 111.98 -44.80 45.51
C LEU A 393 112.17 -46.32 45.63
N LYS A 394 111.91 -47.09 44.57
CA LYS A 394 112.14 -48.55 44.52
C LYS A 394 113.63 -48.91 44.57
N GLY A 395 114.49 -48.08 44.01
CA GLY A 395 115.93 -48.33 43.86
C GLY A 395 116.72 -48.37 45.18
N PHE A 396 116.15 -47.89 46.30
CA PHE A 396 116.85 -47.87 47.58
C PHE A 396 117.10 -49.27 48.15
N PRO A 397 118.36 -49.67 48.42
CA PRO A 397 118.68 -50.99 48.96
C PRO A 397 117.98 -51.27 50.29
N LYS A 398 117.91 -50.27 51.18
CA LYS A 398 117.21 -50.28 52.47
C LYS A 398 116.31 -49.04 52.60
N CYS A 399 115.11 -49.19 53.17
CA CYS A 399 114.16 -48.08 53.30
C CYS A 399 114.68 -46.97 54.22
N PRO A 400 114.59 -45.68 53.83
CA PRO A 400 114.75 -44.57 54.76
C PRO A 400 113.67 -44.63 55.86
N PRO A 401 113.99 -44.29 57.13
CA PRO A 401 113.02 -44.29 58.22
C PRO A 401 111.84 -43.35 57.93
N GLY A 402 110.61 -43.79 58.14
CA GLY A 402 109.37 -43.05 57.90
C GLY A 402 108.74 -43.29 56.52
N VAL A 403 109.55 -43.60 55.49
CA VAL A 403 109.02 -43.98 54.16
C VAL A 403 108.39 -45.37 54.20
N ASP A 404 108.85 -46.22 55.12
CA ASP A 404 108.25 -47.49 55.47
C ASP A 404 106.79 -47.31 55.88
N LEU A 405 106.47 -46.34 56.75
CA LEU A 405 105.10 -46.05 57.18
C LEU A 405 104.18 -45.68 56.00
N VAL A 406 104.64 -44.85 55.07
CA VAL A 406 103.87 -44.44 53.88
C VAL A 406 103.64 -45.62 52.94
N THR A 407 104.68 -46.41 52.70
CA THR A 407 104.56 -47.57 51.81
C THR A 407 103.74 -48.71 52.42
N ASP A 408 103.77 -48.87 53.74
CA ASP A 408 102.93 -49.81 54.47
C ASP A 408 101.46 -49.37 54.45
N ALA A 409 101.16 -48.08 54.62
CA ALA A 409 99.81 -47.55 54.48
C ALA A 409 99.27 -47.71 53.04
N CYS A 410 100.12 -47.51 52.02
CA CYS A 410 99.77 -47.82 50.62
C CYS A 410 99.52 -49.32 50.39
N LEU A 411 100.29 -50.22 51.01
CA LEU A 411 100.07 -51.67 50.90
C LEU A 411 98.73 -52.09 51.52
N ILE A 412 98.36 -51.49 52.65
CA ILE A 412 97.09 -51.74 53.31
C ILE A 412 95.92 -51.25 52.45
N LEU A 413 96.02 -50.05 51.87
CA LEU A 413 94.91 -49.47 51.09
C LEU A 413 94.76 -50.04 49.68
N VAL A 414 95.86 -50.40 49.00
CA VAL A 414 95.83 -50.75 47.56
C VAL A 414 95.86 -52.26 47.33
N GLU A 415 96.52 -53.03 48.19
CA GLU A 415 96.69 -54.49 48.02
C GLU A 415 96.02 -55.31 49.14
N HIS A 416 95.44 -54.66 50.16
CA HIS A 416 94.76 -55.30 51.31
C HIS A 416 95.60 -56.43 51.97
N ASP A 417 96.93 -56.26 52.08
CA ASP A 417 97.82 -57.24 52.71
C ASP A 417 98.21 -56.82 54.13
N TYR A 418 97.87 -57.67 55.11
CA TYR A 418 97.99 -57.36 56.53
C TYR A 418 99.02 -58.21 57.29
N LYS A 419 99.82 -59.07 56.61
CA LYS A 419 100.80 -59.96 57.28
C LYS A 419 102.24 -59.70 56.83
N LYS A 420 103.08 -59.29 57.79
CA LYS A 420 104.52 -58.94 57.66
C LYS A 420 104.76 -57.89 56.56
N LEU A 421 104.41 -56.65 56.88
CA LEU A 421 104.79 -55.46 56.13
C LEU A 421 106.32 -55.36 56.10
N SER A 422 106.90 -55.36 54.91
CA SER A 422 108.35 -55.26 54.74
C SER A 422 108.68 -54.49 53.48
N TRP A 423 109.81 -53.78 53.50
CA TRP A 423 110.28 -52.97 52.38
C TRP A 423 110.38 -53.75 51.06
N ASP A 424 110.72 -55.05 51.12
CA ASP A 424 110.77 -55.90 49.93
C ASP A 424 109.39 -56.16 49.31
N LYS A 425 108.32 -56.18 50.11
CA LYS A 425 106.94 -56.23 49.58
C LYS A 425 106.51 -54.88 48.99
N ALA A 426 106.85 -53.78 49.63
CA ALA A 426 106.62 -52.44 49.09
C ALA A 426 107.32 -52.25 47.72
N LYS A 427 108.56 -52.73 47.58
CA LYS A 427 109.28 -52.76 46.29
C LYS A 427 108.60 -53.62 45.23
N LYS A 428 107.94 -54.72 45.63
CA LYS A 428 107.17 -55.57 44.71
C LYS A 428 105.90 -54.89 44.23
N MET A 429 105.18 -54.21 45.13
CA MET A 429 104.00 -53.42 44.77
C MET A 429 104.37 -52.27 43.81
N MET A 430 105.50 -51.59 44.06
CA MET A 430 106.05 -50.59 43.15
C MET A 430 106.84 -51.18 41.97
N ALA A 431 106.88 -52.51 41.79
CA ALA A 431 107.76 -53.12 40.80
C ALA A 431 107.38 -52.74 39.37
N ASN A 432 106.08 -52.63 39.11
CA ASN A 432 105.50 -52.14 37.87
C ASN A 432 104.89 -50.74 38.10
N VAL A 433 105.71 -49.72 37.88
CA VAL A 433 105.41 -48.32 38.24
C VAL A 433 104.16 -47.78 37.53
N ASP A 434 103.95 -48.12 36.25
CA ASP A 434 102.80 -47.64 35.47
C ASP A 434 101.49 -48.25 36.00
N GLN A 435 101.52 -49.53 36.36
CA GLN A 435 100.36 -50.21 36.92
C GLN A 435 100.02 -49.71 38.33
N PHE A 436 101.04 -49.43 39.15
CA PHE A 436 100.82 -48.88 40.49
C PHE A 436 100.24 -47.47 40.46
N LYS A 437 100.77 -46.57 39.62
CA LYS A 437 100.18 -45.23 39.43
C LYS A 437 98.74 -45.31 38.91
N GLY A 438 98.47 -46.23 37.97
CA GLY A 438 97.12 -46.49 37.48
C GLY A 438 96.15 -46.95 38.58
N LYS A 439 96.60 -47.82 39.50
CA LYS A 439 95.78 -48.25 40.65
C LYS A 439 95.45 -47.10 41.61
N LEU A 440 96.38 -46.19 41.86
CA LEU A 440 96.15 -45.01 42.72
C LEU A 440 95.17 -44.01 42.07
N ALA A 441 95.26 -43.81 40.76
CA ALA A 441 94.36 -42.90 40.03
C ALA A 441 92.93 -43.46 39.88
N ALA A 442 92.80 -44.80 39.80
CA ALA A 442 91.52 -45.49 39.70
C ALA A 442 90.87 -45.80 41.07
N PHE A 443 91.55 -45.50 42.18
CA PHE A 443 91.06 -45.79 43.52
C PHE A 443 89.86 -44.92 43.87
N ARG A 444 88.75 -45.54 44.30
CA ARG A 444 87.53 -44.85 44.69
C ARG A 444 87.52 -44.66 46.20
N GLY A 445 87.52 -43.40 46.64
CA GLY A 445 87.47 -43.06 48.07
C GLY A 445 86.13 -43.37 48.75
N GLU A 446 85.09 -43.74 47.99
CA GLU A 446 83.76 -44.14 48.51
C GLU A 446 83.78 -45.57 49.10
N ASP A 447 84.56 -46.48 48.48
CA ASP A 447 84.51 -47.93 48.71
C ASP A 447 85.67 -48.46 49.59
N ILE A 448 86.10 -47.70 50.60
CA ILE A 448 87.16 -48.16 51.53
C ILE A 448 86.52 -48.95 52.68
N PRO A 449 86.91 -50.21 52.94
CA PRO A 449 86.43 -50.95 54.11
C PRO A 449 86.80 -50.23 55.42
N GLU A 450 85.87 -50.17 56.37
CA GLU A 450 86.10 -49.52 57.67
C GLU A 450 87.28 -50.13 58.44
N GLU A 451 87.53 -51.42 58.26
CA GLU A 451 88.68 -52.11 58.83
C GLU A 451 90.02 -51.57 58.31
N ASP A 452 90.07 -51.12 57.05
CA ASP A 452 91.30 -50.60 56.43
C ASP A 452 91.57 -49.16 56.86
N VAL A 453 90.52 -48.33 56.94
CA VAL A 453 90.62 -46.99 57.51
C VAL A 453 91.09 -47.07 58.98
N ALA A 454 90.53 -47.99 59.77
CA ALA A 454 90.92 -48.19 61.15
C ALA A 454 92.38 -48.67 61.31
N ARG A 455 92.90 -49.47 60.38
CA ARG A 455 94.30 -49.95 60.39
C ARG A 455 95.30 -48.90 59.90
N VAL A 456 94.89 -47.98 59.02
CA VAL A 456 95.74 -46.91 58.50
C VAL A 456 95.79 -45.71 59.46
N LYS A 457 94.75 -45.49 60.26
CA LYS A 457 94.64 -44.39 61.22
C LYS A 457 95.84 -44.24 62.18
N PRO A 458 96.40 -45.31 62.79
CA PRO A 458 97.60 -45.20 63.64
C PRO A 458 98.87 -44.76 62.88
N TYR A 459 98.94 -45.00 61.57
CA TYR A 459 100.05 -44.54 60.73
C TYR A 459 99.90 -43.05 60.40
N LEU A 460 98.68 -42.59 60.13
CA LEU A 460 98.35 -41.18 59.89
C LEU A 460 98.60 -40.30 61.12
N ASP A 461 98.34 -40.83 62.32
CA ASP A 461 98.54 -40.11 63.59
C ASP A 461 100.01 -40.14 64.08
N HIS A 462 100.92 -40.82 63.37
CA HIS A 462 102.34 -40.89 63.75
C HIS A 462 103.07 -39.56 63.45
N PRO A 463 103.90 -39.00 64.36
CA PRO A 463 104.52 -37.67 64.18
C PRO A 463 105.38 -37.53 62.92
N ASP A 464 105.98 -38.65 62.48
CA ASP A 464 106.80 -38.70 61.26
C ASP A 464 105.97 -38.88 59.97
N PHE A 465 104.65 -39.08 60.02
CA PHE A 465 103.79 -39.22 58.83
C PHE A 465 103.24 -37.85 58.41
N THR A 466 104.12 -36.96 57.97
CA THR A 466 103.75 -35.65 57.44
C THR A 466 104.35 -35.43 56.06
N VAL A 467 103.62 -34.74 55.19
CA VAL A 467 104.05 -34.50 53.79
C VAL A 467 105.42 -33.80 53.76
N GLU A 468 105.67 -32.86 54.67
CA GLU A 468 106.93 -32.10 54.75
C GLU A 468 108.14 -32.94 55.16
N THR A 469 107.97 -33.90 56.08
CA THR A 469 109.06 -34.79 56.52
C THR A 469 109.35 -35.86 55.48
N MET A 470 108.33 -36.32 54.74
CA MET A 470 108.49 -37.23 53.62
C MET A 470 109.14 -36.56 52.42
N GLN A 471 108.83 -35.30 52.13
CA GLN A 471 109.36 -34.58 50.96
C GLN A 471 110.88 -34.36 51.04
N LYS A 472 111.42 -34.19 52.24
CA LYS A 472 112.87 -34.13 52.49
C LYS A 472 113.59 -35.46 52.23
N LYS A 473 112.87 -36.58 52.28
CA LYS A 473 113.43 -37.93 52.11
C LYS A 473 113.18 -38.47 50.70
N SER A 474 111.97 -38.31 50.18
CA SER A 474 111.61 -38.65 48.81
C SER A 474 110.34 -37.89 48.40
N ALA A 475 110.39 -37.22 47.24
CA ALA A 475 109.23 -36.56 46.65
C ALA A 475 108.08 -37.55 46.35
N ALA A 476 108.40 -38.78 45.97
CA ALA A 476 107.40 -39.82 45.73
C ALA A 476 106.67 -40.22 47.02
N ALA A 477 107.39 -40.36 48.14
CA ALA A 477 106.77 -40.69 49.43
C ALA A 477 105.86 -39.55 49.93
N ALA A 478 106.22 -38.29 49.70
CA ALA A 478 105.39 -37.15 50.08
C ALA A 478 104.05 -37.12 49.35
N ASN A 479 104.07 -37.32 48.03
CA ASN A 479 102.85 -37.34 47.22
C ASN A 479 101.95 -38.54 47.55
N LEU A 480 102.53 -39.70 47.87
CA LEU A 480 101.77 -40.84 48.37
C LEU A 480 101.13 -40.54 49.73
N ALA A 481 101.82 -39.88 50.65
CA ALA A 481 101.25 -39.47 51.94
C ALA A 481 100.08 -38.48 51.78
N THR A 482 100.22 -37.47 50.90
CA THR A 482 99.13 -36.51 50.59
C THR A 482 97.90 -37.21 50.01
N TRP A 483 98.11 -38.18 49.13
CA TRP A 483 97.03 -38.98 48.54
C TRP A 483 96.26 -39.78 49.61
N ILE A 484 96.97 -40.47 50.52
CA ILE A 484 96.35 -41.24 51.61
C ILE A 484 95.50 -40.35 52.51
N ILE A 485 96.03 -39.19 52.95
CA ILE A 485 95.32 -38.29 53.87
C ILE A 485 94.00 -37.80 53.25
N ASN A 486 94.03 -37.35 52.00
CA ASN A 486 92.86 -36.77 51.35
C ASN A 486 91.78 -37.81 51.04
N ILE A 487 92.17 -39.04 50.69
CA ILE A 487 91.22 -40.14 50.43
C ILE A 487 90.52 -40.61 51.69
N VAL A 488 91.24 -40.71 52.81
CA VAL A 488 90.64 -41.09 54.09
C VAL A 488 89.69 -39.99 54.60
N ASN A 489 90.01 -38.72 54.39
CA ASN A 489 89.11 -37.60 54.74
C ASN A 489 87.83 -37.60 53.89
N TYR A 490 87.94 -37.84 52.58
CA TYR A 490 86.78 -37.93 51.70
C TYR A 490 85.82 -39.06 52.09
N ASN A 491 86.34 -40.25 52.42
CA ASN A 491 85.51 -41.39 52.88
C ASN A 491 84.71 -41.05 54.15
N ARG A 492 85.29 -40.27 55.07
CA ARG A 492 84.63 -39.84 56.31
C ARG A 492 83.46 -38.89 56.04
N ILE A 493 83.58 -37.99 55.07
CA ILE A 493 82.51 -37.04 54.73
C ILE A 493 81.37 -37.80 54.03
N TYR A 494 81.68 -38.67 53.08
CA TYR A 494 80.69 -39.42 52.32
C TYR A 494 79.78 -40.32 53.17
N LYS A 495 80.27 -40.88 54.28
CA LYS A 495 79.44 -41.73 55.18
C LYS A 495 78.56 -40.97 56.17
N ASN A 496 78.77 -39.65 56.33
CA ASN A 496 77.97 -38.82 57.23
C ASN A 496 76.85 -38.05 56.51
N VAL A 497 76.85 -38.08 55.18
CA VAL A 497 75.78 -37.65 54.25
C VAL A 497 74.99 -38.89 53.86
#